data_AF-A0A2Z5UHV4-F1
#
_entry.id   AF-A0A2Z5UHV4-F1
#
_cell.length_a   1.000
_cell.length_b   1.000
_cell.length_c   1.000
_cell.angle_alpha   90.00
_cell.angle_beta   90.00
_cell.angle_gamma   90.00
#
_symmetry.space_group_name_H-M   'P 1'
#
loop_
_entity.id
_entity.type
_entity.pdbx_description
1 polymer ?
#
loop_
_entity_poly.entity_id
_entity_poly.type
_entity_poly.pdbx_seq_one_letter_code
_entity_poly.pdbx_strand_id
1 'polypeptide(L)'
;MQSENRFFDDLAKMVNGIAGTVAGAGREAEAAMRERAKEFVGRMDFVGREEFEAVKQMAATARAEAEALKARLDKLEAAAKPVAAKTAAKPAAAKPAPKPPAKPRAAPKK
;
A
#
# COMPACT_ATOMS: atom_id res chain seq x y z
N MET A 1 -26.32 -55.63 -50.98
CA MET A 1 -26.94 -54.30 -50.80
C MET A 1 -27.64 -54.10 -49.43
N GLN A 2 -27.83 -55.11 -48.56
CA GLN A 2 -28.54 -54.94 -47.27
C GLN A 2 -27.63 -54.80 -46.02
N SER A 3 -26.37 -55.26 -46.08
CA SER A 3 -25.44 -55.24 -44.95
C SER A 3 -24.82 -53.86 -44.68
N GLU A 4 -24.59 -53.10 -45.75
CA GLU A 4 -23.96 -51.77 -45.68
C GLU A 4 -24.84 -50.76 -44.92
N ASN A 5 -26.16 -50.78 -45.14
CA ASN A 5 -27.10 -49.90 -44.45
C ASN A 5 -27.23 -50.15 -42.93
N ARG A 6 -26.98 -51.36 -42.42
CA ARG A 6 -27.09 -51.62 -40.96
C ARG A 6 -25.93 -51.01 -40.18
N PHE A 7 -24.72 -51.04 -40.73
CA PHE A 7 -23.55 -50.45 -40.07
C PHE A 7 -23.68 -48.92 -39.95
N PHE A 8 -24.16 -48.26 -41.01
CA PHE A 8 -24.43 -46.82 -40.98
C PHE A 8 -25.62 -46.45 -40.06
N ASP A 9 -26.66 -47.28 -39.98
CA ASP A 9 -27.81 -47.03 -39.08
C ASP A 9 -27.45 -47.22 -37.59
N ASP A 10 -26.65 -48.24 -37.26
CA ASP A 10 -26.15 -48.45 -35.90
C ASP A 10 -25.16 -47.33 -35.50
N LEU A 11 -24.33 -46.85 -36.43
CA LEU A 11 -23.48 -45.69 -36.21
C LEU A 11 -24.31 -44.41 -36.01
N ALA A 12 -25.36 -44.20 -36.79
CA ALA A 12 -26.24 -43.03 -36.64
C ALA A 12 -26.97 -43.05 -35.29
N LYS A 13 -27.46 -44.21 -34.85
CA LYS A 13 -28.06 -44.38 -33.52
C LYS A 13 -27.05 -44.17 -32.40
N MET A 14 -25.83 -44.68 -32.56
CA MET A 14 -24.74 -44.47 -31.60
C MET A 14 -24.34 -43.00 -31.54
N VAL A 15 -24.18 -42.31 -32.67
CA VAL A 15 -23.86 -40.88 -32.73
C VAL A 15 -24.97 -40.04 -32.12
N ASN A 16 -26.24 -40.35 -32.39
CA ASN A 16 -27.38 -39.64 -31.77
C ASN A 16 -27.47 -39.91 -30.26
N GLY A 17 -27.20 -41.14 -29.82
CA GLY A 17 -27.13 -41.50 -28.40
C GLY A 17 -25.99 -40.79 -27.68
N ILE A 18 -24.80 -40.78 -28.28
CA ILE A 18 -23.61 -40.10 -27.76
C ILE A 18 -23.83 -38.59 -27.74
N ALA A 19 -24.35 -38.00 -28.82
CA ALA A 19 -24.66 -36.57 -28.90
C ALA A 19 -25.65 -36.14 -27.80
N GLY A 20 -26.66 -36.97 -27.51
CA GLY A 20 -27.60 -36.74 -26.40
C GLY A 20 -26.94 -36.74 -25.03
N THR A 21 -26.08 -37.74 -24.75
CA THR A 21 -25.32 -37.80 -23.49
C THR A 21 -24.25 -36.72 -23.36
N VAL A 22 -23.58 -36.33 -24.44
CA VAL A 22 -22.56 -35.28 -24.46
C VAL A 22 -23.19 -33.90 -24.27
N ALA A 23 -24.37 -33.65 -24.85
CA ALA A 23 -25.10 -32.41 -24.64
C ALA A 23 -25.62 -32.27 -23.19
N GLY A 24 -26.05 -33.37 -22.56
CA GLY A 24 -26.44 -33.40 -21.15
C GLY A 24 -25.25 -33.25 -20.20
N ALA A 25 -24.22 -34.08 -20.39
CA ALA A 25 -22.98 -34.02 -19.62
C ALA A 25 -22.24 -32.69 -19.78
N GLY A 26 -22.34 -32.05 -20.95
CA GLY A 26 -21.76 -30.72 -21.19
C GLY A 26 -22.38 -29.63 -20.32
N ARG A 27 -23.70 -29.64 -20.10
CA ARG A 27 -24.36 -28.67 -19.22
C ARG A 27 -23.99 -28.86 -17.75
N GLU A 28 -23.91 -30.12 -17.32
CA GLU A 28 -23.48 -30.47 -15.95
C GLU A 28 -22.00 -30.13 -15.74
N ALA A 29 -21.16 -30.39 -16.75
CA ALA A 29 -19.74 -30.01 -16.73
C ALA A 29 -19.55 -28.49 -16.72
N GLU A 30 -20.34 -27.72 -17.46
CA GLU A 30 -20.28 -26.25 -17.42
C GLU A 30 -20.64 -25.72 -16.03
N ALA A 31 -21.70 -26.25 -15.41
CA ALA A 31 -22.10 -25.87 -14.05
C ALA A 31 -21.00 -26.19 -13.03
N ALA A 32 -20.45 -27.40 -13.07
CA ALA A 32 -19.35 -27.83 -12.21
C ALA A 32 -18.06 -27.02 -12.44
N MET A 33 -17.75 -26.69 -13.71
CA MET A 33 -16.60 -25.85 -14.05
C MET A 33 -16.78 -24.43 -13.51
N ARG A 34 -17.97 -23.84 -13.64
CA ARG A 34 -18.26 -22.48 -13.14
C ARG A 34 -18.17 -22.42 -11.61
N GLU A 35 -18.65 -23.43 -10.91
CA GLU A 35 -18.51 -23.54 -9.45
C GLU A 35 -17.04 -23.65 -9.04
N ARG A 36 -16.29 -24.55 -9.68
CA ARG A 36 -14.87 -24.74 -9.40
C ARG A 36 -14.02 -23.51 -9.75
N ALA A 37 -14.41 -22.76 -10.78
CA ALA A 37 -13.80 -21.48 -11.12
C ALA A 37 -14.08 -20.41 -10.06
N LYS A 38 -15.31 -20.31 -9.53
CA LYS A 38 -15.63 -19.40 -8.43
C LYS A 38 -14.84 -19.73 -7.17
N GLU A 39 -14.75 -21.00 -6.80
CA GLU A 39 -13.91 -21.42 -5.68
C GLU A 39 -12.43 -21.13 -5.93
N PHE A 40 -11.93 -21.39 -7.14
CA PHE A 40 -10.53 -21.11 -7.47
C PHE A 40 -10.20 -19.63 -7.34
N VAL A 41 -11.05 -18.75 -7.89
CA VAL A 41 -10.88 -17.29 -7.75
C VAL A 41 -11.02 -16.84 -6.30
N GLY A 42 -11.97 -17.42 -5.55
CA GLY A 42 -12.12 -17.12 -4.12
C GLY A 42 -10.96 -17.61 -3.24
N ARG A 43 -10.21 -18.62 -3.68
CA ARG A 43 -8.97 -19.08 -3.03
C ARG A 43 -7.75 -18.26 -3.40
N MET A 44 -7.81 -17.43 -4.45
CA MET A 44 -6.73 -16.51 -4.77
C MET A 44 -6.83 -15.29 -3.86
N ASP A 45 -5.70 -14.80 -3.36
CA ASP A 45 -5.60 -13.63 -2.47
C ASP A 45 -5.91 -12.31 -3.22
N PHE A 46 -7.12 -12.17 -3.74
CA PHE A 46 -7.58 -10.96 -4.39
C PHE A 46 -8.17 -9.98 -3.40
N VAL A 47 -7.85 -8.70 -3.58
CA VAL A 47 -8.52 -7.62 -2.86
C VAL A 47 -9.86 -7.36 -3.55
N GLY A 48 -10.94 -7.48 -2.79
CA GLY A 48 -12.27 -7.18 -3.28
C GLY A 48 -12.40 -5.70 -3.66
N ARG A 49 -13.39 -5.41 -4.51
CA ARG A 49 -13.59 -4.05 -5.01
C ARG A 49 -13.96 -3.07 -3.89
N GLU A 50 -14.69 -3.52 -2.89
CA GLU A 50 -15.13 -2.69 -1.77
C GLU A 50 -13.97 -2.32 -0.86
N GLU A 51 -13.12 -3.30 -0.53
CA GLU A 51 -11.90 -3.10 0.26
C GLU A 51 -10.93 -2.18 -0.48
N PHE A 52 -10.79 -2.38 -1.80
CA PHE A 52 -9.95 -1.52 -2.63
C PHE A 52 -10.44 -0.07 -2.61
N GLU A 53 -11.75 0.16 -2.80
CA GLU A 53 -12.30 1.52 -2.75
C GLU A 53 -12.21 2.13 -1.34
N ALA A 54 -12.40 1.35 -0.28
CA ALA A 54 -12.23 1.81 1.09
C ALA A 54 -10.79 2.28 1.36
N VAL A 55 -9.79 1.48 1.00
CA VAL A 55 -8.37 1.84 1.16
C VAL A 55 -7.99 3.03 0.29
N LYS A 56 -8.51 3.12 -0.93
CA LYS A 56 -8.29 4.25 -1.84
C LYS A 56 -8.82 5.56 -1.26
N GLN A 57 -10.03 5.56 -0.69
CA GLN A 57 -10.57 6.72 -0.01
C GLN A 57 -9.75 7.09 1.23
N MET A 58 -9.39 6.10 2.05
CA MET A 58 -8.52 6.32 3.21
C MET A 58 -7.18 6.95 2.81
N ALA A 59 -6.55 6.45 1.74
CA ALA A 59 -5.29 6.97 1.23
C ALA A 59 -5.43 8.41 0.69
N ALA A 60 -6.54 8.73 0.03
CA ALA A 60 -6.82 10.07 -0.45
C ALA A 60 -6.96 11.06 0.72
N THR A 61 -7.76 10.71 1.73
CA THR A 61 -7.94 11.52 2.95
C THR A 61 -6.62 11.72 3.68
N ALA A 62 -5.83 10.65 3.87
CA ALA A 62 -4.54 10.73 4.54
C ALA A 62 -3.56 11.67 3.81
N ARG A 63 -3.56 11.69 2.48
CA ARG A 63 -2.74 12.64 1.70
C ARG A 63 -3.18 14.08 1.91
N ALA A 64 -4.49 14.34 1.88
CA ALA A 64 -5.02 15.68 2.12
C ALA A 64 -4.68 16.19 3.53
N GLU A 65 -4.81 15.33 4.54
CA GLU A 65 -4.42 15.65 5.92
C GLU A 65 -2.91 15.91 6.05
N ALA A 66 -2.07 15.11 5.38
CA ALA A 66 -0.63 15.31 5.38
C ALA A 66 -0.23 16.67 4.76
N GLU A 67 -0.87 17.08 3.67
CA GLU A 67 -0.66 18.41 3.07
C GLU A 67 -1.09 19.54 4.01
N ALA A 68 -2.25 19.39 4.66
CA ALA A 68 -2.73 20.36 5.65
C ALA A 68 -1.77 20.49 6.85
N LEU A 69 -1.24 19.37 7.34
CA LEU A 69 -0.25 19.35 8.42
C LEU A 69 1.08 19.99 8.00
N LYS A 70 1.59 19.68 6.80
CA LYS A 70 2.79 20.35 6.26
C LYS A 70 2.61 21.86 6.19
N ALA A 71 1.49 22.33 5.67
CA ALA A 71 1.20 23.77 5.61
C ALA A 71 1.12 24.43 7.00
N ARG A 72 0.68 23.70 8.04
CA ARG A 72 0.71 24.18 9.43
C ARG A 72 2.14 24.22 9.97
N LEU A 73 2.93 23.20 9.71
CA LEU A 73 4.34 23.14 10.12
C LEU A 73 5.13 24.28 9.50
N ASP A 74 5.01 24.52 8.19
CA ASP A 74 5.70 25.60 7.49
C ASP A 74 5.37 26.97 8.11
N LYS A 75 4.11 27.21 8.45
CA LYS A 75 3.67 28.45 9.12
C LYS A 75 4.28 28.60 10.51
N LEU A 76 4.32 27.53 11.29
CA LEU A 76 4.89 27.55 12.64
C LEU A 76 6.41 27.71 12.61
N GLU A 77 7.10 27.04 11.69
CA GLU A 77 8.55 27.18 11.51
C GLU A 77 8.92 28.59 11.03
N ALA A 78 8.14 29.18 10.11
CA ALA A 78 8.31 30.56 9.69
C ALA A 78 8.07 31.55 10.86
N ALA A 79 7.08 31.28 11.72
CA ALA A 79 6.76 32.10 12.89
C ALA A 79 7.78 31.95 14.04
N ALA A 80 8.49 30.82 14.13
CA ALA A 80 9.53 30.58 15.14
C ALA A 80 10.88 31.24 14.78
N LYS A 81 11.12 31.51 13.50
CA LYS A 81 12.39 32.06 13.00
C LYS A 81 12.76 33.51 13.43
N PRO A 82 11.86 34.43 13.86
CA PRO A 82 12.26 35.80 14.21
C PRO A 82 12.63 36.00 15.69
N VAL A 83 12.57 34.98 16.55
CA VAL A 83 12.88 35.16 17.98
C VAL A 83 14.39 35.11 18.27
N ALA A 84 15.17 34.39 17.46
CA ALA A 84 16.63 34.32 17.60
C ALA A 84 17.37 35.57 17.08
N ALA A 85 16.73 36.38 16.22
CA ALA A 85 17.36 37.57 15.63
C ALA A 85 17.18 38.86 16.47
N LYS A 86 16.26 38.89 17.44
CA LYS A 86 15.99 40.08 18.27
C LYS A 86 16.82 40.17 19.56
N THR A 87 17.56 39.13 19.94
CA THR A 87 18.45 39.15 21.13
C THR A 87 19.92 39.44 20.81
N ALA A 88 20.32 39.50 19.54
CA ALA A 88 21.73 39.71 19.15
C ALA A 88 22.11 41.16 18.81
N ALA A 89 21.18 42.13 18.88
CA ALA A 89 21.45 43.51 18.47
C ALA A 89 21.27 44.52 19.62
N LYS A 90 22.25 44.57 20.55
CA LYS A 90 22.59 45.81 21.28
C LYS A 90 24.10 45.83 21.58
N PRO A 91 24.89 46.74 20.96
CA PRO A 91 26.33 46.87 21.22
C PRO A 91 26.57 47.95 22.29
N ALA A 92 27.47 47.70 23.24
CA ALA A 92 28.18 48.78 23.95
C ALA A 92 29.42 48.23 24.67
N ALA A 93 30.57 48.77 24.27
CA ALA A 93 31.89 48.54 24.81
C ALA A 93 32.06 49.07 26.23
N ALA A 94 32.87 48.37 27.05
CA ALA A 94 33.81 49.00 28.00
C ALA A 94 34.80 47.94 28.54
N LYS A 95 36.07 48.01 28.10
CA LYS A 95 37.22 47.53 28.90
C LYS A 95 37.40 48.53 30.07
N PRO A 96 37.91 48.10 31.24
CA PRO A 96 39.37 48.11 31.43
C PRO A 96 39.91 46.97 32.31
N ALA A 97 41.16 46.57 32.07
CA ALA A 97 42.01 45.93 33.08
C ALA A 97 42.71 47.04 33.90
N PRO A 98 43.15 46.79 35.16
CA PRO A 98 44.47 46.18 35.35
C PRO A 98 44.61 45.24 36.58
N LYS A 99 45.49 44.24 36.47
CA LYS A 99 46.21 43.58 37.60
C LYS A 99 47.31 44.53 38.11
N PRO A 100 47.87 44.48 39.35
CA PRO A 100 48.70 43.35 39.87
C PRO A 100 48.86 43.33 41.43
N PRO A 101 49.90 42.76 42.09
CA PRO A 101 50.76 41.58 41.83
C PRO A 101 50.89 40.58 43.03
N ALA A 102 51.45 39.38 42.76
CA ALA A 102 52.43 38.61 43.59
C ALA A 102 51.99 38.06 44.99
N LYS A 103 52.34 36.85 45.45
CA LYS A 103 53.46 35.92 45.17
C LYS A 103 53.19 34.56 45.89
N PRO A 104 54.08 33.54 45.79
CA PRO A 104 53.72 32.13 45.65
C PRO A 104 53.77 31.38 46.99
N ARG A 105 53.16 30.19 47.04
CA ARG A 105 53.63 29.20 48.00
C ARG A 105 53.58 27.80 47.41
N ALA A 106 54.73 27.16 47.56
CA ALA A 106 55.13 25.93 46.95
C ALA A 106 54.29 24.72 47.40
N ALA A 107 54.31 23.70 46.53
CA ALA A 107 54.03 22.28 46.78
C ALA A 107 54.82 21.73 48.01
N PRO A 108 54.67 20.47 48.51
CA PRO A 108 54.21 19.31 47.73
C PRO A 108 53.56 18.10 48.49
N LYS A 109 53.16 17.09 47.69
CA LYS A 109 53.00 15.62 47.93
C LYS A 109 52.13 15.10 49.11
N LYS A 110 51.15 14.27 48.78
CA LYS A 110 51.18 12.79 48.94
C LYS A 110 50.17 12.15 47.99
#